data_AF-A0A2M7JFD1-F1
#
_entry.id   AF-A0A2M7JFD1-F1
#
_cell.length_a   1.000
_cell.length_b   1.000
_cell.length_c   1.000
_cell.angle_alpha   90.00
_cell.angle_beta   90.00
_cell.angle_gamma   90.00
#
_symmetry.space_group_name_H-M   'P 1'
#
loop_
_entity.id
_entity.type
_entity.pdbx_description
1 polymer ?
#
loop_
_entity_poly.entity_id
_entity_poly.type
_entity_poly.pdbx_seq_one_letter_code
_entity_poly.pdbx_strand_id
1 'polypeptide(L)'
;MLEVNSTLFIQIANFLILLFIINALLFKPIRNVLARRNSEISSLEKVVEDFSSKAQQKEKDIEESNSKARKDAFLEREKLKGEGGDTEKGILQEAMAQAEQKIGGARRELEAAMQGVRQTLESELTVFSKQLSEKILGRAL
;
A
#
# COMPACT_ATOMS: atom_id res chain seq x y z
N MET A 1 30.56 -57.07 75.73
CA MET A 1 31.40 -55.90 75.46
C MET A 1 31.86 -55.99 74.02
N LEU A 2 31.85 -54.90 73.26
CA LEU A 2 32.43 -54.88 71.92
C LEU A 2 33.94 -55.07 72.06
N GLU A 3 34.40 -56.31 71.92
CA GLU A 3 35.83 -56.57 71.82
C GLU A 3 36.30 -56.08 70.46
N VAL A 4 37.19 -55.10 70.49
CA VAL A 4 37.81 -54.54 69.28
C VAL A 4 38.84 -55.53 68.77
N ASN A 5 38.35 -56.51 68.00
CA ASN A 5 39.14 -57.55 67.37
C ASN A 5 39.32 -57.27 65.86
N SER A 6 40.31 -57.89 65.21
CA SER A 6 40.62 -57.68 63.78
C SER A 6 39.42 -57.87 62.84
N THR A 7 38.43 -58.66 63.23
CA THR A 7 37.17 -58.87 62.51
C THR A 7 36.36 -57.58 62.32
N LEU A 8 36.40 -56.66 63.29
CA LEU A 8 35.69 -55.37 63.19
C LEU A 8 36.27 -54.51 62.07
N PHE A 9 37.60 -54.49 61.92
CA PHE A 9 38.28 -53.78 60.83
C PHE A 9 37.93 -54.38 59.46
N ILE A 10 37.86 -55.71 59.36
CA ILE A 10 37.45 -56.41 58.13
C ILE A 10 35.99 -56.07 57.77
N GLN A 11 35.09 -56.01 58.76
CA GLN A 11 33.69 -55.66 58.53
C GLN A 11 33.53 -54.20 58.08
N ILE A 12 34.29 -53.26 58.67
CA ILE A 12 34.32 -51.85 58.25
C ILE A 12 34.83 -51.76 56.80
N ALA A 13 35.91 -52.46 56.46
CA ALA A 13 36.42 -52.49 55.09
C ALA A 13 35.39 -53.04 54.10
N ASN A 14 34.68 -54.12 54.46
CA ASN A 14 33.61 -54.67 53.63
C ASN A 14 32.46 -53.68 53.42
N PHE A 15 32.03 -53.00 54.48
CA PHE A 15 30.99 -51.97 54.39
C PHE A 15 31.41 -50.79 53.50
N LEU A 16 32.66 -50.34 53.61
CA LEU A 16 33.19 -49.26 52.77
C LEU A 16 33.26 -49.68 51.29
N ILE A 17 33.67 -50.92 51.00
CA ILE A 17 33.66 -51.47 49.64
C ILE A 17 32.22 -51.51 49.10
N LEU A 18 31.26 -52.01 49.88
CA LEU A 18 29.86 -52.04 49.48
C LEU A 18 29.30 -50.63 49.21
N LEU A 19 29.61 -49.67 50.08
CA LEU A 19 29.20 -48.27 49.92
C LEU A 19 29.77 -47.69 48.61
N PHE A 20 31.04 -47.97 48.31
CA PHE A 20 31.66 -47.53 47.06
C PHE A 20 30.99 -48.15 45.83
N ILE A 21 30.67 -49.45 45.87
CA ILE A 21 29.96 -50.15 44.78
C ILE A 21 28.58 -49.54 44.56
N ILE A 22 27.78 -49.36 45.61
CA ILE A 22 26.43 -48.77 45.50
C ILE A 22 26.51 -47.32 45.00
N ASN A 23 27.49 -46.54 45.44
CA ASN A 23 27.72 -45.18 44.96
C ASN A 23 28.03 -45.14 43.46
N ALA A 24 28.88 -46.05 42.99
CA ALA A 24 29.23 -46.15 41.58
C ALA A 24 28.07 -46.66 40.72
N LEU A 25 27.33 -47.67 41.21
CA LEU A 25 26.34 -48.42 40.41
C LEU A 25 24.92 -47.85 40.49
N LEU A 26 24.52 -47.20 41.60
CA LEU A 26 23.18 -46.62 41.76
C LEU A 26 23.20 -45.09 41.88
N PHE A 27 23.90 -44.53 42.86
CA PHE A 27 23.74 -43.10 43.17
C PHE A 27 24.22 -42.18 42.05
N LYS A 28 25.40 -42.45 41.46
CA LYS A 28 25.90 -41.71 40.29
C LYS A 28 24.98 -41.78 39.07
N PRO A 29 24.59 -42.98 38.56
CA PRO A 29 23.75 -43.04 37.37
C PRO A 29 22.36 -42.46 37.59
N ILE A 30 21.73 -42.67 38.76
CA ILE A 30 20.41 -42.08 39.06
C ILE A 30 20.50 -40.55 39.03
N ARG A 31 21.52 -39.96 39.69
CA ARG A 31 21.69 -38.50 39.67
C ARG A 31 21.92 -37.96 38.27
N ASN A 32 22.68 -38.67 37.44
CA ASN A 32 22.91 -38.28 36.04
C ASN A 32 21.62 -38.31 35.22
N VAL A 33 20.78 -39.33 35.39
CA VAL A 33 19.48 -39.43 34.69
C VAL A 33 18.55 -38.30 35.13
N LEU A 34 18.47 -38.00 36.43
CA LEU A 34 17.67 -36.87 36.93
C LEU A 34 18.17 -35.54 36.38
N ALA A 35 19.50 -35.31 36.39
CA ALA A 35 20.10 -34.10 35.85
C ALA A 35 19.80 -33.96 34.34
N ARG A 36 19.94 -35.04 33.58
CA ARG A 36 19.62 -35.05 32.15
C ARG A 36 18.15 -34.74 31.90
N ARG A 37 17.24 -35.39 32.63
CA ARG A 37 15.80 -35.14 32.51
C ARG A 37 15.44 -33.68 32.81
N ASN A 38 15.99 -33.12 33.87
CA ASN A 38 15.76 -31.72 34.22
C ASN A 38 16.31 -30.77 33.16
N SER A 39 17.49 -31.08 32.60
CA SER A 39 18.07 -30.30 31.49
C SER A 39 17.21 -30.35 30.23
N GLU A 40 16.70 -31.54 29.86
CA GLU A 40 15.84 -31.71 28.69
C GLU A 40 14.53 -30.95 28.87
N ILE A 41 13.88 -31.07 30.02
CA ILE A 41 12.65 -30.32 30.33
C ILE A 41 12.89 -28.82 30.28
N SER A 42 13.92 -28.31 30.96
CA SER A 42 14.23 -26.88 30.96
C SER A 42 14.57 -26.35 29.56
N SER A 43 15.22 -27.16 28.73
CA SER A 43 15.49 -26.80 27.33
C SER A 43 14.21 -26.71 26.49
N LEU A 44 13.27 -27.64 26.69
CA LEU A 44 11.98 -27.62 26.00
C LEU A 44 11.13 -26.43 26.44
N GLU A 45 11.10 -26.13 27.74
CA GLU A 45 10.41 -24.95 28.27
C GLU A 45 10.94 -23.65 27.64
N LYS A 46 12.27 -23.50 27.56
CA LYS A 46 12.89 -22.34 26.88
C LYS A 46 12.53 -22.26 25.41
N VAL A 47 12.50 -23.40 24.71
CA VAL A 47 12.11 -23.45 23.30
C VAL A 47 10.65 -23.01 23.14
N VAL A 48 9.75 -23.49 23.99
CA VAL A 48 8.34 -23.09 23.97
C VAL A 48 8.18 -21.59 24.24
N GLU A 49 8.90 -21.05 25.22
CA GLU A 49 8.89 -19.62 25.55
C GLU A 49 9.39 -18.76 24.38
N ASP A 50 10.50 -19.16 23.75
CA ASP A 50 11.05 -18.47 22.57
C ASP A 50 10.11 -18.53 21.36
N PHE A 51 9.49 -19.68 21.09
CA PHE A 51 8.48 -19.80 20.04
C PHE A 51 7.24 -18.95 20.30
N SER A 52 6.76 -18.92 21.55
CA SER A 52 5.62 -18.10 21.95
C SER A 52 5.93 -16.61 21.78
N SER A 53 7.11 -16.17 22.24
CA SER A 53 7.58 -14.79 22.08
C SER A 53 7.70 -14.39 20.61
N LYS A 54 8.30 -15.25 19.77
CA LYS A 54 8.42 -15.03 18.33
C LYS A 54 7.07 -15.00 17.62
N ALA A 55 6.12 -15.84 18.03
CA ALA A 55 4.77 -15.83 17.48
C ALA A 55 4.07 -14.51 17.80
N GLN A 56 4.13 -14.06 19.06
CA GLN A 56 3.55 -12.78 19.48
C GLN A 56 4.19 -11.59 18.76
N GLN A 57 5.52 -11.62 18.57
CA GLN A 57 6.22 -10.57 17.83
C GLN A 57 5.79 -10.54 16.36
N LYS A 58 5.73 -11.71 15.69
CA LYS A 58 5.25 -11.81 14.32
C LYS A 58 3.81 -11.33 14.16
N GLU A 59 2.94 -11.64 15.13
CA GLU A 59 1.55 -11.17 15.11
C GLU A 59 1.48 -9.64 15.15
N LYS A 60 2.24 -9.01 16.04
CA LYS A 60 2.36 -7.55 16.11
C LYS A 60 2.93 -6.94 14.83
N ASP A 61 4.00 -7.52 14.29
CA ASP A 61 4.62 -7.05 13.05
C ASP A 61 3.62 -7.11 11.87
N ILE A 62 2.81 -8.17 11.79
CA ILE A 62 1.77 -8.32 10.77
C ILE A 62 0.68 -7.27 10.96
N GLU A 63 0.22 -7.05 12.19
CA GLU A 63 -0.81 -6.05 12.49
C GLU A 63 -0.32 -4.63 12.14
N GLU A 64 0.90 -4.28 12.53
CA GLU A 64 1.53 -3.00 12.20
C GLU A 64 1.72 -2.84 10.69
N SER A 65 2.22 -3.87 10.01
CA SER A 65 2.40 -3.84 8.55
C SER A 65 1.07 -3.69 7.81
N ASN A 66 0.01 -4.35 8.27
CA ASN A 66 -1.32 -4.26 7.66
C ASN A 66 -1.93 -2.87 7.89
N SER A 67 -1.80 -2.33 9.10
CA SER A 67 -2.23 -0.96 9.42
C SER A 67 -1.50 0.07 8.55
N LYS A 68 -0.17 -0.07 8.41
CA LYS A 68 0.64 0.80 7.56
C LYS A 68 0.24 0.68 6.09
N ALA A 69 0.11 -0.54 5.56
CA ALA A 69 -0.31 -0.76 4.18
C ALA A 69 -1.69 -0.16 3.89
N ARG A 70 -2.65 -0.27 4.82
CA ARG A 70 -3.97 0.37 4.69
C ARG A 70 -3.88 1.89 4.67
N LYS A 71 -3.05 2.47 5.53
CA LYS A 71 -2.82 3.93 5.57
C LYS A 71 -2.19 4.41 4.27
N ASP A 72 -1.15 3.74 3.80
CA ASP A 72 -0.46 4.08 2.56
C ASP A 72 -1.40 3.94 1.35
N ALA A 73 -2.21 2.87 1.29
CA ALA A 73 -3.21 2.69 0.26
C ALA A 73 -4.31 3.78 0.28
N PHE A 74 -4.73 4.22 1.47
CA PHE A 74 -5.69 5.32 1.60
C PHE A 74 -5.09 6.65 1.11
N LEU A 75 -3.85 6.94 1.47
CA LEU A 75 -3.14 8.14 1.04
C LEU A 75 -2.96 8.17 -0.49
N GLU A 76 -2.53 7.04 -1.07
CA GLU A 76 -2.35 6.95 -2.52
C GLU A 76 -3.69 7.06 -3.26
N ARG A 77 -4.75 6.45 -2.74
CA ARG A 77 -6.11 6.59 -3.31
C ARG A 77 -6.58 8.04 -3.28
N GLU A 78 -6.38 8.74 -2.18
CA GLU A 78 -6.81 10.14 -2.06
C GLU A 78 -5.99 11.05 -2.97
N LYS A 79 -4.68 10.79 -3.09
CA LYS A 79 -3.80 11.47 -4.04
C LYS A 79 -4.27 11.27 -5.49
N LEU A 80 -4.50 10.03 -5.92
CA LEU A 80 -4.99 9.73 -7.27
C LEU A 80 -6.36 10.37 -7.55
N LYS A 81 -7.23 10.40 -6.54
CA LYS A 81 -8.53 11.08 -6.66
C LYS A 81 -8.38 12.59 -6.80
N GLY A 82 -7.45 13.20 -6.06
CA GLY A 82 -7.09 14.62 -6.19
C GLY A 82 -6.54 14.94 -7.58
N GLU A 83 -5.54 14.18 -8.03
CA GLU A 83 -4.94 14.32 -9.37
C GLU A 83 -5.99 14.13 -10.48
N GLY A 84 -6.88 13.16 -10.33
CA GLY A 84 -8.00 12.95 -11.25
C GLY A 84 -8.95 14.14 -11.31
N GLY A 85 -9.31 14.71 -10.15
CA GLY A 85 -10.19 15.89 -10.09
C GLY A 85 -9.54 17.16 -10.66
N ASP A 86 -8.23 17.33 -10.47
CA ASP A 86 -7.51 18.47 -11.05
C ASP A 86 -7.34 18.31 -12.58
N THR A 87 -7.10 17.09 -13.05
CA THR A 87 -7.08 16.77 -14.48
C THR A 87 -8.44 17.00 -15.13
N GLU A 88 -9.53 16.55 -14.48
CA GLU A 88 -10.89 16.78 -14.95
C GLU A 88 -11.21 18.28 -15.08
N LYS A 89 -10.85 19.08 -14.06
CA LYS A 89 -11.01 20.54 -14.10
C LYS A 89 -10.20 21.16 -15.23
N GLY A 90 -8.96 20.71 -15.44
CA GLY A 90 -8.10 21.20 -16.52
C GLY A 90 -8.71 20.95 -17.90
N ILE A 91 -9.17 19.71 -18.14
CA ILE A 91 -9.84 19.34 -19.40
C ILE A 91 -11.12 20.15 -19.60
N LEU A 92 -11.92 20.33 -18.55
CA LEU A 92 -13.15 21.12 -18.63
C LEU A 92 -12.86 22.58 -18.98
N GLN A 93 -11.87 23.19 -18.33
CA GLN A 93 -11.45 24.56 -18.61
C GLN A 93 -10.95 24.72 -20.04
N GLU A 94 -10.14 23.78 -20.51
CA GLU A 94 -9.64 23.80 -21.89
C GLU A 94 -10.78 23.64 -22.91
N ALA A 95 -11.72 22.72 -22.67
CA ALA A 95 -12.89 22.54 -23.51
C ALA A 95 -13.79 23.79 -23.54
N MET A 96 -13.99 24.45 -22.39
CA MET A 96 -14.73 25.71 -22.31
C MET A 96 -14.03 26.83 -23.10
N ALA A 97 -12.70 26.98 -22.96
CA ALA A 97 -11.93 27.96 -23.70
C ALA A 97 -11.99 27.72 -25.22
N GLN A 98 -11.89 26.46 -25.66
CA GLN A 98 -12.03 26.10 -27.06
C GLN A 98 -13.45 26.37 -27.59
N ALA A 99 -14.48 26.11 -26.79
CA ALA A 99 -15.87 26.40 -27.15
C ALA A 99 -16.09 27.91 -27.32
N GLU A 100 -15.58 28.73 -26.39
CA GLU A 100 -15.67 30.18 -26.46
C GLU A 100 -14.91 30.74 -27.68
N GLN A 101 -13.72 30.20 -27.97
CA GLN A 101 -12.96 30.55 -29.17
C GLN A 101 -13.72 30.20 -30.46
N LYS A 102 -14.35 29.03 -30.53
CA LYS A 102 -15.17 28.62 -31.69
C LYS A 102 -16.39 29.52 -31.88
N ILE A 103 -17.10 29.85 -30.80
CA ILE A 103 -18.26 30.76 -30.86
C ILE A 103 -17.83 32.16 -31.30
N GLY A 104 -16.72 32.67 -30.75
CA GLY A 104 -16.15 33.96 -31.14
C GLY A 104 -15.64 33.99 -32.59
N GLY A 105 -15.13 32.86 -33.11
CA GLY A 105 -14.79 32.69 -34.52
C GLY A 105 -16.02 32.73 -35.42
N ALA A 106 -17.04 31.90 -35.11
CA ALA A 106 -18.29 31.84 -35.86
C ALA A 106 -19.03 33.18 -35.90
N ARG A 107 -19.03 33.95 -34.80
CA ARG A 107 -19.61 35.30 -34.78
C ARG A 107 -18.90 36.26 -35.72
N ARG A 108 -17.57 36.23 -35.77
CA ARG A 108 -16.77 37.07 -36.69
C ARG A 108 -17.00 36.69 -38.15
N GLU A 109 -17.06 35.39 -38.45
CA GLU A 109 -17.40 34.91 -39.80
C GLU A 109 -18.81 35.35 -40.21
N LEU A 110 -19.79 35.28 -39.30
CA LEU A 110 -21.16 35.72 -39.55
C LEU A 110 -21.23 37.23 -39.82
N GLU A 111 -20.53 38.06 -39.04
CA GLU A 111 -20.47 39.50 -39.27
C GLU A 111 -19.82 39.84 -40.63
N ALA A 112 -18.73 39.15 -40.98
CA ALA A 112 -18.07 39.32 -42.27
C ALA A 112 -18.99 38.91 -43.44
N ALA A 113 -19.70 37.78 -43.30
CA ALA A 113 -20.67 37.33 -44.29
C ALA A 113 -21.83 38.33 -44.46
N MET A 114 -22.36 38.88 -43.37
CA MET A 114 -23.42 39.91 -43.44
C MET A 114 -22.94 41.19 -44.11
N GLN A 115 -21.71 41.64 -43.85
CA GLN A 115 -21.13 42.80 -44.55
C GLN A 115 -20.97 42.52 -46.04
N GLY A 116 -20.46 41.34 -46.42
CA GLY A 116 -20.33 40.94 -47.82
C GLY A 116 -21.67 40.92 -48.53
N VAL A 117 -22.69 40.30 -47.94
CA VAL A 117 -24.05 40.26 -48.50
C VAL A 117 -24.65 41.66 -48.64
N ARG A 118 -24.44 42.56 -47.67
CA ARG A 118 -24.88 43.96 -47.77
C ARG A 118 -24.23 44.70 -48.93
N GLN A 119 -22.92 44.55 -49.12
CA GLN A 119 -22.22 45.17 -50.25
C GLN A 119 -22.72 44.63 -51.60
N THR A 120 -22.96 43.33 -51.71
CA THR A 120 -23.53 42.73 -52.91
C THR A 120 -24.94 43.28 -53.17
N LEU A 121 -25.79 43.34 -52.15
CA LEU A 121 -27.14 43.92 -52.25
C LEU A 121 -27.12 45.39 -52.67
N GLU A 122 -26.22 46.23 -52.14
CA GLU A 122 -26.07 47.63 -52.57
C GLU A 122 -25.65 47.73 -54.04
N SER A 123 -24.73 46.87 -54.48
CA SER A 123 -24.31 46.81 -55.88
C SER A 123 -25.45 46.39 -56.80
N GLU A 124 -26.23 45.37 -56.40
CA GLU A 124 -27.39 44.89 -57.13
C GLU A 124 -28.52 45.93 -57.14
N LEU A 125 -28.75 46.64 -56.03
CA LEU A 125 -29.75 47.70 -55.93
C LEU A 125 -29.42 48.85 -56.89
N THR A 126 -28.13 49.18 -57.07
CA THR A 126 -27.67 50.19 -58.03
C THR A 126 -27.92 49.75 -59.46
N VAL A 127 -27.65 48.47 -59.78
CA VAL A 127 -27.93 47.87 -61.09
C VAL A 127 -29.44 47.82 -61.36
N PHE A 128 -30.23 47.34 -60.40
CA PHE A 128 -31.69 47.31 -60.50
C PHE A 128 -32.28 48.71 -60.62
N SER A 129 -31.75 49.70 -59.89
CA SER A 129 -32.18 51.09 -59.98
C SER A 129 -31.89 51.68 -61.36
N LYS A 130 -30.71 51.40 -61.93
CA LYS A 130 -30.37 51.82 -63.30
C LYS A 130 -31.27 51.16 -64.34
N GLN A 131 -31.54 49.86 -64.21
CA GLN A 131 -32.45 49.12 -65.08
C GLN A 131 -33.90 49.61 -64.95
N LEU A 132 -34.35 49.93 -63.73
CA LEU A 132 -35.68 50.47 -63.47
C LEU A 132 -35.80 51.89 -64.02
N SER A 133 -34.77 52.73 -63.86
CA SER A 133 -34.69 54.05 -64.48
C SER A 133 -34.70 53.96 -66.00
N GLU A 134 -33.95 53.06 -66.63
CA GLU A 134 -34.00 52.82 -68.08
C GLU A 134 -35.40 52.38 -68.55
N LYS A 135 -36.10 51.56 -67.75
CA LYS A 135 -37.42 51.03 -68.09
C LYS A 135 -38.57 52.03 -67.82
N ILE A 136 -38.42 52.93 -66.85
CA ILE A 136 -39.41 53.98 -66.50
C ILE A 136 -39.17 55.26 -67.32
N LEU A 137 -37.91 55.67 -67.56
CA LEU A 137 -37.58 56.89 -68.29
C LEU A 137 -37.65 56.73 -69.81
N GLY A 138 -37.78 55.50 -70.32
CA GLY A 138 -38.29 55.25 -71.66
C GLY A 138 -37.62 56.06 -72.77
N ARG A 139 -36.30 56.26 -72.71
CA ARG A 139 -35.49 56.63 -73.88
C ARG A 139 -34.00 56.65 -73.57
N ALA A 140 -33.28 55.88 -74.38
CA ALA A 140 -31.86 56.06 -74.60
C ALA A 140 -31.56 57.50 -75.05
N LEU A 141 -30.50 58.05 -74.47
CA LEU A 141 -29.53 58.90 -75.15
C LEU A 141 -28.15 58.30 -74.88
#